data_AF-A0A935HRK2-F1
#
_entry.id   AF-A0A935HRK2-F1
#
_cell.length_a   1.000
_cell.length_b   1.000
_cell.length_c   1.000
_cell.angle_alpha   90.00
_cell.angle_beta   90.00
_cell.angle_gamma   90.00
#
_symmetry.space_group_name_H-M   'P 1'
#
loop_
_entity.id
_entity.type
_entity.pdbx_description
1 polymer ?
#
loop_
_entity_poly.entity_id
_entity_poly.type
_entity_poly.pdbx_seq_one_letter_code
_entity_poly.pdbx_strand_id
1 'polypeptide(L)'
;MKEYQKLEFDKKRFRIKHCPCGKSNKDGKFIPYKGLDNCGYCHSCGKTFLPELQKNDNMKFEAQPKQVSCISPDLVEKSLKASNNFLIFLNSLFGTDATESLKERYKIGSSKHWNGATVFGRLTISGK
;
A
#
# COMPACT_ATOMS: atom_id res chain seq x y z
N MET A 1 -27.65 4.62 5.02
CA MET A 1 -26.26 4.38 5.47
C MET A 1 -26.28 3.16 6.37
N LYS A 2 -25.50 2.10 6.10
CA LYS A 2 -25.45 0.95 7.02
C LYS A 2 -24.62 1.36 8.22
N GLU A 3 -25.24 1.36 9.41
CA GLU A 3 -24.58 1.65 10.67
C GLU A 3 -23.58 0.52 10.96
N TYR A 4 -22.29 0.83 10.81
CA TYR A 4 -21.23 -0.15 11.04
C TYR A 4 -21.06 -0.29 12.54
N GLN A 5 -21.43 -1.45 13.09
CA GLN A 5 -21.29 -1.69 14.52
C GLN A 5 -19.80 -1.83 14.85
N LYS A 6 -19.24 -0.82 15.51
CA LYS A 6 -17.83 -0.80 15.89
C LYS A 6 -17.57 -1.87 16.95
N LEU A 7 -16.75 -2.87 16.61
CA LEU A 7 -16.33 -3.91 17.54
C LEU A 7 -15.23 -3.36 18.46
N GLU A 8 -15.54 -3.20 19.73
CA GLU A 8 -14.59 -2.72 20.73
C GLU A 8 -14.14 -3.84 21.67
N PHE A 9 -12.86 -3.88 22.00
CA PHE A 9 -12.33 -4.83 22.97
C PHE A 9 -12.81 -4.53 24.38
N ASP A 10 -13.16 -5.58 25.11
CA ASP A 10 -13.55 -5.50 26.50
C ASP A 10 -12.31 -5.46 27.41
N LYS A 11 -12.36 -4.57 28.42
CA LYS A 11 -11.34 -4.51 29.47
C LYS A 11 -11.47 -5.66 30.47
N LYS A 12 -12.67 -6.25 30.61
CA LYS A 12 -12.96 -7.40 31.49
C LYS A 12 -12.55 -8.72 30.82
N ARG A 13 -11.26 -8.86 30.49
CA ARG A 13 -10.72 -10.00 29.71
C ARG A 13 -10.91 -11.35 30.38
N PHE A 14 -10.92 -11.39 31.72
CA PHE A 14 -11.09 -12.61 32.52
C PHE A 14 -12.55 -13.09 32.63
N ARG A 15 -13.52 -12.35 32.07
CA ARG A 15 -14.94 -12.78 32.05
C ARG A 15 -15.13 -14.09 31.30
N ILE A 16 -14.24 -14.37 30.34
CA ILE A 16 -14.23 -15.61 29.57
C ILE A 16 -13.08 -16.47 30.06
N LYS A 17 -13.40 -17.69 30.50
CA LYS A 17 -12.43 -18.63 31.10
C LYS A 17 -11.62 -19.40 30.06
N HIS A 18 -12.16 -19.55 28.85
CA HIS A 18 -11.56 -20.32 27.76
C HIS A 18 -11.65 -19.54 26.45
N CYS A 19 -10.55 -19.49 25.72
CA CYS A 19 -10.49 -18.90 24.40
C CYS A 19 -11.26 -19.78 23.39
N PRO A 20 -11.82 -19.20 22.31
CA PRO A 20 -12.39 -19.96 21.20
C PRO A 20 -11.43 -20.95 20.51
N CYS A 21 -10.12 -20.86 20.78
CA CYS A 21 -9.14 -21.86 20.33
C CYS A 21 -9.03 -23.09 21.24
N GLY A 22 -9.85 -23.19 22.29
CA GLY A 22 -9.84 -24.27 23.29
C GLY A 22 -8.84 -24.09 24.44
N LYS A 23 -7.94 -23.09 24.37
CA LYS A 23 -6.97 -22.80 25.44
C LYS A 23 -7.61 -22.06 26.61
N SER A 24 -7.09 -22.27 27.83
CA SER A 24 -7.50 -21.49 29.00
C SER A 24 -7.12 -20.01 28.85
N ASN A 25 -7.95 -19.11 29.37
CA ASN A 25 -7.74 -17.66 29.39
C ASN A 25 -7.44 -17.13 30.81
N LYS A 26 -6.95 -17.98 31.72
CA LYS A 26 -6.51 -17.54 33.06
C LYS A 26 -5.39 -16.48 32.98
N ASP A 27 -4.62 -16.49 31.91
CA ASP A 27 -3.53 -15.54 31.62
C ASP A 27 -4.02 -14.24 30.95
N GLY A 28 -5.30 -14.12 30.63
CA GLY A 28 -5.87 -12.94 29.99
C GLY A 28 -5.39 -12.70 28.55
N LYS A 29 -4.82 -13.71 27.89
CA LYS A 29 -4.31 -13.61 26.51
C LYS A 29 -5.41 -13.57 25.46
N PHE A 30 -6.64 -13.96 25.81
CA PHE A 30 -7.81 -13.74 24.98
C PHE A 30 -8.50 -12.43 25.39
N ILE A 31 -8.63 -11.54 24.42
CA ILE A 31 -9.27 -10.23 24.55
C ILE A 31 -10.60 -10.29 23.80
N PRO A 32 -11.72 -10.49 24.51
CA PRO A 32 -13.03 -10.55 23.85
C PRO A 32 -13.51 -9.17 23.40
N TYR A 33 -14.44 -9.15 22.45
CA TYR A 33 -15.23 -7.95 22.16
C TYR A 33 -16.28 -7.72 23.26
N LYS A 34 -16.72 -6.47 23.43
CA LYS A 34 -17.80 -6.13 24.38
C LYS A 34 -19.08 -6.88 23.99
N GLY A 35 -19.65 -7.61 24.95
CA GLY A 35 -20.91 -8.34 24.78
C GLY A 35 -20.84 -9.60 23.90
N LEU A 36 -19.65 -10.03 23.46
CA LEU A 36 -19.47 -11.23 22.65
C LEU A 36 -18.50 -12.21 23.33
N ASP A 37 -18.97 -13.44 23.59
CA ASP A 37 -18.21 -14.41 24.39
C ASP A 37 -17.28 -15.29 23.55
N ASN A 38 -17.61 -15.46 22.27
CA ASN A 38 -16.86 -16.32 21.36
C ASN A 38 -16.08 -15.53 20.30
N CYS A 39 -16.05 -14.19 20.41
CA CYS A 39 -15.41 -13.30 19.45
C CYS A 39 -14.41 -12.39 20.14
N GLY A 40 -13.24 -12.18 19.53
CA GLY A 40 -12.15 -11.41 20.11
C GLY A 40 -10.80 -11.75 19.49
N TYR A 41 -9.72 -11.36 20.15
CA TYR A 41 -8.35 -11.63 19.71
C TYR A 41 -7.58 -12.50 20.72
N CYS A 42 -6.86 -13.50 20.23
CA CYS A 42 -6.03 -14.38 21.07
C CYS A 42 -4.54 -14.15 20.82
N HIS A 43 -3.82 -13.62 21.81
CA HIS A 43 -2.37 -13.43 21.75
C HIS A 43 -1.58 -14.75 21.70
N SER A 44 -2.12 -15.85 22.24
CA SER A 44 -1.45 -17.17 22.19
C SER A 44 -1.44 -17.81 20.82
N CYS A 45 -2.41 -17.45 19.96
CA CYS A 45 -2.58 -18.06 18.64
C CYS A 45 -2.38 -17.06 17.50
N GLY A 46 -2.33 -15.76 17.79
CA GLY A 46 -2.33 -14.70 16.78
C GLY A 46 -3.61 -14.68 15.94
N LYS A 47 -4.73 -15.19 16.46
CA LYS A 47 -6.00 -15.36 15.73
C LYS A 47 -7.07 -14.38 16.21
N THR A 48 -7.80 -13.82 15.26
CA THR A 48 -9.01 -13.02 15.49
C THR A 48 -10.25 -13.86 15.20
N PHE A 49 -11.18 -13.89 16.15
CA PHE A 49 -12.49 -14.50 16.03
C PHE A 49 -13.50 -13.38 15.85
N LEU A 50 -13.92 -13.15 14.61
CA LEU A 50 -14.91 -12.13 14.29
C LEU A 50 -16.32 -12.69 14.44
N PRO A 51 -17.32 -11.88 14.84
CA PRO A 51 -18.71 -12.28 14.74
C PRO A 51 -19.06 -12.57 13.28
N GLU A 52 -20.04 -13.43 13.07
CA GLU A 52 -20.57 -13.68 11.72
C GLU A 52 -21.13 -12.36 11.16
N LEU A 53 -20.35 -11.75 10.27
CA LEU A 53 -20.85 -10.66 9.47
C LEU A 53 -21.87 -11.26 8.51
N GLN A 54 -23.07 -10.67 8.45
CA GLN A 54 -24.02 -10.99 7.39
C GLN A 54 -23.32 -10.80 6.04
N LYS A 55 -22.93 -11.91 5.41
CA LYS A 55 -22.41 -11.91 4.05
C LYS A 55 -23.56 -11.47 3.16
N ASN A 56 -23.54 -10.19 2.79
CA ASN A 56 -24.36 -9.75 1.69
C ASN A 56 -23.66 -10.28 0.44
N ASP A 57 -24.07 -11.44 -0.06
CA ASP A 57 -23.54 -12.03 -1.30
C ASP A 57 -23.77 -11.10 -2.52
N ASN A 58 -24.54 -10.03 -2.33
CA ASN A 58 -24.81 -8.96 -3.29
C ASN A 58 -23.76 -7.83 -3.28
N MET A 59 -22.69 -7.90 -2.47
CA MET A 59 -21.65 -6.86 -2.44
C MET A 59 -20.58 -7.13 -3.50
N LYS A 60 -20.91 -6.83 -4.76
CA LYS A 60 -19.93 -6.78 -5.85
C LYS A 60 -19.00 -5.59 -5.59
N PHE A 61 -17.82 -5.84 -5.01
CA PHE A 61 -16.75 -4.85 -4.96
C PHE A 61 -16.21 -4.69 -6.38
N GLU A 62 -16.81 -3.80 -7.15
CA GLU A 62 -16.19 -3.34 -8.38
C GLU A 62 -14.96 -2.53 -7.98
N ALA A 63 -13.78 -3.15 -8.11
CA ALA A 63 -12.53 -2.44 -8.00
C ALA A 63 -12.54 -1.34 -9.07
N GLN A 64 -12.84 -0.12 -8.66
CA GLN A 64 -12.67 1.05 -9.51
C GLN A 64 -11.21 1.04 -9.97
N PRO A 65 -10.91 0.95 -11.28
CA PRO A 65 -9.55 0.98 -11.75
C PRO A 65 -8.94 2.29 -11.26
N LYS A 66 -7.97 2.18 -10.34
CA LYS A 66 -7.27 3.33 -9.79
C LYS A 66 -6.64 4.05 -10.98
N GLN A 67 -7.07 5.29 -11.25
CA GLN A 67 -6.54 6.07 -12.36
C GLN A 67 -5.02 6.10 -12.21
N VAL A 68 -4.32 5.55 -13.19
CA VAL A 68 -2.87 5.62 -13.21
C VAL A 68 -2.50 7.04 -13.61
N SER A 69 -1.81 7.75 -12.72
CA SER A 69 -1.32 9.09 -13.00
C SER A 69 -0.14 9.00 -13.98
N CYS A 70 -0.42 9.17 -15.27
CA CYS A 70 0.63 9.45 -16.25
C CYS A 70 1.10 10.90 -16.09
N ILE A 71 2.40 11.13 -16.24
CA ILE A 71 2.94 12.49 -16.35
C ILE A 71 2.59 12.99 -17.75
N SER A 72 2.13 14.24 -17.88
CA SER A 72 1.80 14.77 -19.20
C SER A 72 3.04 14.77 -20.11
N PRO A 73 2.89 14.48 -21.41
CA PRO A 73 4.01 14.46 -22.35
C PRO A 73 4.85 15.74 -22.31
N ASP A 74 4.19 16.90 -22.24
CA ASP A 74 4.84 18.21 -22.15
C ASP A 74 5.77 18.36 -20.94
N LEU A 75 5.38 17.80 -19.79
CA LEU A 75 6.20 17.83 -18.58
C LEU A 75 7.39 16.89 -18.70
N VAL A 76 7.20 15.72 -19.31
CA VAL A 76 8.30 14.79 -19.61
C VAL A 76 9.30 15.46 -20.55
N GLU A 77 8.86 16.05 -21.66
CA GLU A 77 9.76 16.74 -22.60
C GLU A 77 10.53 17.89 -21.95
N LYS A 78 9.86 18.68 -21.11
CA LYS A 78 10.52 19.74 -20.34
C LYS A 78 11.59 19.18 -19.40
N SER A 79 11.34 18.03 -18.77
CA SER A 79 12.31 17.39 -17.87
C SER A 79 13.53 16.85 -18.62
N LEU A 80 13.38 16.41 -19.87
CA LEU A 80 14.48 15.88 -20.70
C LEU A 80 15.49 16.94 -21.14
N LYS A 81 15.11 18.23 -21.16
CA LYS A 81 16.02 19.31 -21.57
C LYS A 81 17.10 19.62 -20.54
N ALA A 82 16.93 19.17 -19.31
CA ALA A 82 17.86 19.46 -18.22
C ALA A 82 18.77 18.26 -17.93
N SER A 83 20.04 18.54 -17.67
CA SER A 83 21.01 17.54 -17.21
C SER A 83 20.84 17.26 -15.70
N ASN A 84 21.27 16.08 -15.25
CA ASN A 84 21.29 15.70 -13.84
C ASN A 84 22.53 14.83 -13.53
N ASN A 85 22.81 14.60 -12.25
CA ASN A 85 23.97 13.83 -11.80
C ASN A 85 23.95 12.38 -12.31
N PHE A 86 22.75 11.81 -12.53
CA PHE A 86 22.62 10.45 -13.05
C PHE A 86 23.03 10.36 -14.52
N LEU A 87 22.71 11.35 -15.35
CA LEU A 87 23.18 11.41 -16.74
C LEU A 87 24.69 11.60 -16.83
N ILE A 88 25.30 12.36 -15.90
CA ILE A 88 26.77 12.48 -15.81
C ILE A 88 27.39 11.12 -15.47
N PHE A 89 26.79 10.40 -14.52
CA PHE A 89 27.22 9.05 -14.16
C PHE A 89 27.08 8.06 -15.33
N LEU A 90 25.94 8.06 -16.02
CA LEU A 90 25.72 7.21 -17.21
C LEU A 90 26.73 7.52 -18.32
N ASN A 91 27.00 8.80 -18.57
CA ASN A 91 28.03 9.22 -19.54
C ASN A 91 29.41 8.67 -19.17
N SER A 92 29.77 8.66 -17.88
CA SER A 92 31.05 8.10 -17.43
C SER A 92 31.16 6.57 -17.60
N LEU A 93 30.03 5.86 -17.61
CA LEU A 93 30.00 4.40 -17.75
C LEU A 93 29.89 3.94 -19.20
N PHE A 94 29.04 4.60 -19.99
CA PHE A 94 28.61 4.12 -21.31
C PHE A 94 28.97 5.06 -22.45
N GLY A 95 29.49 6.26 -22.16
CA GLY A 95 29.71 7.31 -23.16
C GLY A 95 28.42 8.05 -23.54
N THR A 96 28.59 9.08 -24.36
CA THR A 96 27.52 10.03 -24.73
C THR A 96 26.38 9.36 -25.50
N ASP A 97 26.70 8.63 -26.58
CA ASP A 97 25.69 8.08 -27.50
C ASP A 97 24.75 7.07 -26.80
N ALA A 98 25.33 6.19 -25.98
CA ALA A 98 24.56 5.23 -25.20
C ALA A 98 23.71 5.91 -24.13
N THR A 99 24.23 6.98 -23.51
CA THR A 99 23.50 7.73 -22.48
C THR A 99 22.34 8.53 -23.06
N GLU A 100 22.51 9.15 -24.23
CA GLU A 100 21.42 9.82 -24.95
C GLU A 100 20.33 8.82 -25.32
N SER A 101 20.71 7.65 -25.82
CA SER A 101 19.78 6.55 -26.11
C SER A 101 19.00 6.10 -24.86
N LEU A 102 19.68 5.95 -23.71
CA LEU A 102 19.05 5.59 -22.44
C LEU A 102 18.13 6.68 -21.92
N LYS A 103 18.55 7.95 -22.05
CA LYS A 103 17.78 9.13 -21.66
C LYS A 103 16.45 9.19 -22.40
N GLU A 104 16.48 8.96 -23.71
CA GLU A 104 15.27 8.96 -24.54
C GLU A 104 14.39 7.74 -24.30
N ARG A 105 14.99 6.55 -24.14
CA ARG A 105 14.27 5.30 -23.94
C ARG A 105 13.53 5.25 -22.61
N TYR A 106 14.18 5.65 -21.53
CA TYR A 106 13.61 5.62 -20.18
C TYR A 106 13.03 6.95 -19.72
N LYS A 107 13.02 7.95 -20.62
CA LYS A 107 12.56 9.32 -20.35
C LYS A 107 13.19 9.89 -19.08
N ILE A 108 14.52 9.83 -18.99
CA ILE A 108 15.31 10.27 -17.83
C ILE A 108 15.48 11.79 -17.90
N GLY A 109 14.79 12.51 -17.03
CA GLY A 109 14.81 13.96 -16.97
C GLY A 109 15.25 14.50 -15.61
N SER A 110 15.14 15.81 -15.45
CA SER A 110 15.43 16.53 -14.21
C SER A 110 14.25 17.42 -13.80
N SER A 111 14.22 17.83 -12.54
CA SER A 111 13.21 18.74 -12.00
C SER A 111 13.83 20.10 -11.67
N LYS A 112 13.18 21.19 -12.10
CA LYS A 112 13.58 22.54 -11.67
C LYS A 112 13.29 22.80 -10.19
N HIS A 113 12.36 22.05 -9.60
CA HIS A 113 11.98 22.24 -8.21
C HIS A 113 13.06 21.73 -7.25
N TRP A 114 13.81 20.69 -7.64
CA TRP A 114 14.86 20.09 -6.82
C TRP A 114 16.16 19.99 -7.61
N ASN A 115 17.18 20.73 -7.18
CA ASN A 115 18.47 20.75 -7.86
C ASN A 115 19.12 19.35 -7.87
N GLY A 116 19.55 18.90 -9.06
CA GLY A 116 20.16 17.58 -9.24
C GLY A 116 19.19 16.39 -9.22
N ALA A 117 17.88 16.62 -9.18
CA ALA A 117 16.90 15.54 -9.17
C ALA A 117 16.93 14.70 -10.46
N THR A 118 16.63 13.42 -10.30
CA THR A 118 16.44 12.48 -11.43
C THR A 118 14.97 12.08 -11.47
N VAL A 119 14.33 12.27 -12.61
CA VAL A 119 12.92 11.95 -12.85
C VAL A 119 12.82 10.91 -13.97
N PHE A 120 11.99 9.89 -13.77
CA PHE A 120 11.69 8.90 -14.80
C PHE A 120 10.26 9.13 -15.32
N GLY A 121 10.15 9.57 -16.56
CA GLY A 121 8.87 9.88 -17.19
C GLY A 121 8.10 8.61 -17.59
N ARG A 122 6.98 8.32 -16.91
CA ARG A 122 6.05 7.26 -17.34
C ARG A 122 4.97 7.86 -18.23
N LEU A 123 5.02 7.55 -19.53
CA LEU A 123 4.07 8.03 -20.53
C LEU A 123 2.84 7.12 -20.68
N THR A 124 2.98 5.81 -20.43
CA THR A 124 1.88 4.85 -20.56
C THR A 124 1.85 3.87 -19.38
N ILE A 125 0.66 3.31 -19.11
CA ILE A 125 0.47 2.22 -18.12
C ILE A 125 1.22 0.93 -18.51
N SER A 126 1.48 0.75 -19.81
CA SER A 126 2.10 -0.45 -20.37
C SER A 126 3.63 -0.39 -20.40
N GLY A 127 4.24 0.76 -20.08
CA GLY A 127 5.70 0.93 -20.00
C GLY A 127 6.46 0.61 -21.29
N LYS A 128 5.80 0.61 -22.45
CA LYS A 128 6.42 0.43 -23.76
C LYS A 128 6.87 1.77 -24.34
#